data_AF-A0AAW2IP24-F1
#
_entry.id   AF-A0AAW2IP24-F1
#
_cell.length_a   1.000
_cell.length_b   1.000
_cell.length_c   1.000
_cell.angle_alpha   90.00
_cell.angle_beta   90.00
_cell.angle_gamma   90.00
#
_symmetry.space_group_name_H-M   'P 1'
#
loop_
_entity.id
_entity.type
_entity.pdbx_description
1 polymer ?
#
loop_
_entity_poly.entity_id
_entity_poly.type
_entity_poly.pdbx_seq_one_letter_code
_entity_poly.pdbx_strand_id
1 'polypeptide(L)'
;MADFRGFIAQAGLVDPPFTGSPFTWHNCSEGSRSLWRRLDRALVSPIWLNQWPQTTYFCALPRTSDHSPIILRGSDRRWTAGGMFRFDNSLAPHPQFLNTVRRVWRHPIHGTIMYGVVCKLKALKGLFEH
;
A
#
# COMPACT_ATOMS: atom_id res chain seq x y z
N MET A 1 -24.55 2.71 -9.93
CA MET A 1 -23.39 2.49 -10.84
C MET A 1 -23.16 3.66 -11.79
N ALA A 2 -24.20 4.29 -12.35
CA ALA A 2 -24.07 5.47 -13.21
C ALA A 2 -23.37 6.63 -12.46
N ASP A 3 -23.76 6.89 -11.21
CA ASP A 3 -23.20 7.99 -10.41
C ASP A 3 -21.70 7.83 -10.17
N PHE A 4 -21.24 6.62 -9.85
CA PHE A 4 -19.81 6.35 -9.65
C PHE A 4 -19.01 6.52 -10.94
N ARG A 5 -19.54 6.06 -12.09
CA ARG A 5 -18.90 6.29 -13.39
C ARG A 5 -18.87 7.77 -13.76
N GLY A 6 -19.96 8.49 -13.49
CA GLY A 6 -20.04 9.93 -13.68
C GLY A 6 -19.01 10.67 -12.84
N PHE A 7 -18.85 10.30 -11.57
CA PHE A 7 -17.82 10.84 -10.69
C PHE A 7 -16.40 10.61 -11.25
N ILE A 8 -16.08 9.38 -11.67
CA ILE A 8 -14.76 9.06 -12.26
C ILE A 8 -14.49 9.94 -13.48
N ALA A 9 -15.48 10.06 -14.38
CA ALA A 9 -15.36 10.87 -15.58
C ALA A 9 -15.18 12.37 -15.24
N GLN A 10 -15.97 12.89 -14.30
CA GLN A 10 -15.89 14.28 -13.85
C GLN A 10 -14.55 14.60 -13.17
N ALA A 11 -14.00 13.65 -12.41
CA ALA A 11 -12.69 13.75 -11.80
C ALA A 11 -11.53 13.56 -12.79
N GLY A 12 -11.82 13.21 -14.05
CA GLY A 12 -10.82 12.96 -15.08
C GLY A 12 -9.93 11.74 -14.79
N LEU A 13 -10.41 10.80 -13.97
CA LEU A 13 -9.66 9.61 -13.57
C LEU A 13 -9.79 8.50 -14.61
N VAL A 14 -8.74 7.71 -14.75
CA VAL A 14 -8.64 6.60 -15.70
C VAL A 14 -8.48 5.29 -14.92
N ASP A 15 -9.19 4.24 -15.35
CA ASP A 15 -8.99 2.86 -14.87
C ASP A 15 -7.98 2.17 -15.79
N PRO A 16 -6.73 1.90 -15.33
CA PRO A 16 -5.74 1.24 -16.17
C PRO A 16 -6.11 -0.21 -16.51
N PRO A 17 -5.50 -0.80 -17.53
CA PRO A 17 -5.63 -2.23 -17.79
C PRO A 17 -5.18 -3.07 -16.58
N PHE A 18 -5.89 -4.17 -16.33
CA PHE A 18 -5.54 -5.10 -15.26
C PHE A 18 -5.23 -6.50 -15.76
N THR A 19 -4.49 -7.25 -14.95
CA THR A 19 -4.19 -8.67 -15.14
C THR A 19 -4.43 -9.46 -13.85
N GLY A 20 -4.46 -10.78 -13.93
CA GLY A 20 -4.71 -11.66 -12.77
C GLY A 20 -6.19 -11.88 -12.49
N SER A 21 -6.57 -11.93 -11.21
CA SER A 21 -7.94 -12.25 -10.81
C SER A 21 -8.94 -11.19 -11.31
N PRO A 22 -10.06 -11.58 -11.95
CA PRO A 22 -11.12 -10.64 -12.29
C PRO A 22 -11.88 -10.15 -11.05
N PHE A 23 -11.75 -10.84 -9.92
CA PHE A 23 -12.44 -10.55 -8.66
C PHE A 23 -11.48 -9.98 -7.62
N THR A 24 -11.97 -9.02 -6.84
CA THR A 24 -11.23 -8.38 -5.75
C THR A 24 -11.83 -8.66 -4.38
N TRP A 25 -12.99 -9.31 -4.35
CA TRP A 25 -13.67 -9.67 -3.13
C TRP A 25 -14.36 -11.02 -3.26
N HIS A 26 -14.39 -11.79 -2.17
CA HIS A 26 -15.18 -13.00 -2.03
C HIS A 26 -15.92 -13.03 -0.70
N ASN A 27 -17.06 -13.70 -0.64
CA ASN A 27 -17.83 -13.83 0.60
C ASN A 27 -17.35 -14.95 1.55
N CYS A 28 -16.17 -15.53 1.31
CA CYS A 28 -15.60 -16.65 2.07
C CYS A 28 -16.52 -17.89 2.19
N SER A 29 -17.53 -18.03 1.32
CA SER A 29 -18.45 -19.17 1.35
C SER A 29 -18.08 -20.22 0.29
N GLU A 30 -18.42 -21.47 0.57
CA GLU A 30 -18.13 -22.61 -0.29
C GLU A 30 -19.36 -23.08 -1.08
N GLY A 31 -19.12 -23.87 -2.13
CA GLY A 31 -20.15 -24.49 -2.95
C GLY A 31 -21.07 -23.48 -3.63
N SER A 32 -22.38 -23.77 -3.63
CA SER A 32 -23.41 -22.94 -4.29
C SER A 32 -23.60 -21.56 -3.68
N ARG A 33 -23.06 -21.31 -2.47
CA ARG A 33 -23.11 -20.01 -1.80
C ARG A 33 -21.88 -19.14 -2.08
N SER A 34 -20.88 -19.66 -2.80
CA SER A 34 -19.66 -18.92 -3.12
C SER A 34 -19.96 -17.74 -4.05
N LEU A 35 -19.63 -16.53 -3.61
CA LEU A 35 -19.84 -15.30 -4.37
C LEU A 35 -18.53 -14.54 -4.49
N TRP A 36 -18.23 -14.15 -5.72
CA TRP A 36 -17.05 -13.39 -6.08
C TRP A 36 -17.49 -12.09 -6.77
N ARG A 37 -16.90 -10.98 -6.35
CA ARG A 37 -17.23 -9.65 -6.89
C ARG A 37 -15.95 -8.86 -7.14
N ARG A 38 -16.05 -7.89 -8.03
CA ARG A 38 -15.02 -6.87 -8.24
C ARG A 38 -15.52 -5.57 -7.64
N LEU A 39 -15.05 -5.26 -6.45
CA LEU A 39 -15.45 -4.08 -5.69
C LEU A 39 -14.37 -3.00 -5.71
N ASP A 40 -13.12 -3.40 -5.94
CA ASP A 40 -11.94 -2.56 -5.84
C ASP A 40 -11.39 -2.26 -7.24
N ARG A 41 -10.92 -1.03 -7.45
CA ARG A 41 -10.27 -0.57 -8.69
C ARG A 41 -9.14 0.38 -8.34
N ALA A 42 -8.04 0.31 -9.09
CA ALA A 42 -7.00 1.34 -9.03
C ALA A 42 -7.31 2.38 -10.10
N LEU A 43 -7.54 3.64 -9.70
CA LEU A 43 -7.77 4.75 -10.62
C LEU A 43 -6.56 5.68 -10.59
N VAL A 44 -6.17 6.20 -11.75
CA VAL A 44 -5.01 7.07 -11.91
C VAL A 44 -5.38 8.35 -12.64
N SER A 45 -4.62 9.41 -12.39
CA SER A 45 -4.81 10.67 -13.11
C SER A 45 -4.10 10.67 -14.46
N PRO A 46 -4.48 11.54 -15.41
CA PRO A 46 -3.77 11.70 -16.67
C PRO A 46 -2.31 12.15 -16.46
N ILE A 47 -2.06 12.97 -15.44
CA ILE A 47 -0.70 13.41 -15.06
C ILE A 47 0.16 12.20 -14.65
N TRP A 48 -0.42 11.23 -13.93
CA TRP A 48 0.26 9.98 -13.60
C TRP A 48 0.59 9.19 -14.88
N LEU A 49 -0.35 9.03 -15.79
CA LEU A 49 -0.12 8.30 -17.04
C LEU A 49 0.92 8.96 -17.95
N ASN A 50 1.05 10.29 -17.91
CA ASN A 50 2.14 10.98 -18.62
C ASN A 50 3.52 10.60 -18.05
N GLN A 51 3.63 10.36 -16.74
CA GLN A 51 4.88 9.95 -16.08
C GLN A 51 5.14 8.44 -16.19
N TRP A 52 4.08 7.63 -16.14
CA TRP A 52 4.13 6.17 -16.24
C TRP A 52 3.12 5.65 -17.28
N PRO A 53 3.41 5.77 -18.58
CA PRO A 53 2.46 5.42 -19.65
C PRO A 53 2.08 3.93 -19.68
N GLN A 54 2.97 3.07 -19.16
CA GLN A 54 2.77 1.62 -19.08
C GLN A 54 2.10 1.18 -17.77
N THR A 55 1.41 2.10 -17.08
CA THR A 55 0.73 1.76 -15.82
C THR A 55 -0.33 0.69 -16.07
N THR A 56 -0.21 -0.41 -15.36
CA THR A 56 -1.21 -1.48 -15.27
C THR A 56 -1.37 -1.87 -13.81
N TYR A 57 -2.33 -2.71 -13.48
CA TYR A 57 -2.35 -3.34 -12.15
C TYR A 57 -2.60 -4.85 -12.22
N PHE A 58 -2.09 -5.56 -11.22
CA PHE A 58 -2.28 -6.98 -11.05
C PHE A 58 -3.18 -7.24 -9.85
N CYS A 59 -4.28 -7.94 -10.07
CA CYS A 59 -5.13 -8.44 -9.00
C CYS A 59 -4.61 -9.82 -8.58
N ALA A 60 -4.07 -9.91 -7.37
CA ALA A 60 -3.62 -11.19 -6.82
C ALA A 60 -4.80 -12.10 -6.45
N LEU A 61 -4.53 -13.36 -6.14
CA LEU A 61 -5.52 -14.21 -5.51
C LEU A 61 -5.67 -13.82 -4.03
N PRO A 62 -6.88 -13.91 -3.45
CA PRO A 62 -7.07 -13.70 -2.03
C PRO A 62 -6.36 -14.82 -1.25
N ARG A 63 -5.90 -14.49 -0.04
CA ARG A 63 -5.13 -15.43 0.79
C ARG A 63 -5.70 -15.54 2.19
N THR A 64 -5.73 -14.44 2.94
CA THR A 64 -6.22 -14.42 4.34
C THR A 64 -7.33 -13.40 4.57
N SER A 65 -7.63 -12.55 3.58
CA SER A 65 -8.71 -11.58 3.62
C SER A 65 -9.75 -11.96 2.58
N ASP A 66 -10.97 -11.53 2.85
CA ASP A 66 -12.07 -11.49 1.88
C ASP A 66 -11.81 -10.59 0.68
N HIS A 67 -10.79 -9.73 0.74
CA HIS A 67 -10.29 -8.93 -0.36
C HIS A 67 -9.00 -9.50 -0.99
N SER A 68 -8.92 -9.36 -2.30
CA SER A 68 -7.71 -9.62 -3.09
C SER A 68 -6.85 -8.36 -3.19
N PRO A 69 -5.53 -8.45 -2.96
CA PRO A 69 -4.63 -7.33 -3.17
C PRO A 69 -4.62 -6.83 -4.62
N ILE A 70 -4.66 -5.50 -4.81
CA ILE A 70 -4.38 -4.82 -6.07
C ILE A 70 -2.96 -4.27 -6.04
N ILE A 71 -2.15 -4.66 -7.02
CA ILE A 71 -0.74 -4.26 -7.13
C ILE A 71 -0.58 -3.40 -8.38
N LEU A 72 -0.40 -2.09 -8.20
CA LEU A 72 -0.11 -1.16 -9.29
C LEU A 72 1.32 -1.39 -9.82
N ARG A 73 1.47 -1.48 -11.13
CA ARG A 73 2.74 -1.66 -11.84
C ARG A 73 2.96 -0.46 -12.76
N GLY A 74 3.95 0.37 -12.44
CA GLY A 74 4.48 1.39 -13.35
C GLY A 74 5.67 0.85 -14.14
N SER A 75 6.16 1.62 -15.12
CA SER A 75 7.38 1.27 -15.87
C SER A 75 8.58 1.01 -14.95
N ASP A 76 9.51 0.17 -15.42
CA ASP A 76 10.71 -0.37 -14.74
C ASP A 76 11.74 0.66 -14.25
N ARG A 77 11.36 1.93 -14.03
CA ARG A 77 12.12 2.77 -13.12
C ARG A 77 12.14 2.05 -11.79
N ARG A 78 13.26 1.38 -11.52
CA ARG A 78 13.59 0.75 -10.24
C ARG A 78 13.31 1.79 -9.17
N TRP A 79 12.11 1.72 -8.61
CA TRP A 79 11.80 2.46 -7.43
C TRP A 79 12.67 1.77 -6.39
N THR A 80 13.78 2.40 -6.05
CA THR A 80 14.50 2.08 -4.83
C THR A 80 13.58 2.52 -3.70
N ALA A 81 12.49 1.75 -3.52
CA ALA A 81 11.62 1.90 -2.37
C ALA A 81 12.57 1.82 -1.18
N GLY A 82 12.74 2.95 -0.49
CA GLY A 82 13.56 3.00 0.72
C GLY A 82 13.06 1.87 1.59
N GLY A 83 13.92 0.88 1.83
CA GLY A 83 13.49 -0.41 2.36
C GLY A 83 12.63 -0.24 3.61
N MET A 84 11.59 -1.06 3.73
CA MET A 84 10.73 -1.09 4.92
C MET A 84 11.57 -1.02 6.19
N PHE A 85 11.11 -0.25 7.17
CA PHE A 85 11.73 -0.27 8.49
C PHE A 85 11.69 -1.71 9.03
N ARG A 86 12.86 -2.26 9.29
CA ARG A 86 13.08 -3.59 9.86
C ARG A 86 14.18 -3.45 10.91
N PHE A 87 14.07 -4.21 11.99
CA PHE A 87 15.09 -4.34 13.02
C PHE A 87 15.13 -5.81 13.48
N ASP A 88 16.24 -6.25 14.07
CA ASP A 88 16.32 -7.61 14.61
C ASP A 88 15.42 -7.74 15.85
N ASN A 89 14.52 -8.72 15.83
CA ASN A 89 13.59 -8.97 16.93
C ASN A 89 14.32 -9.39 18.22
N SER A 90 15.57 -9.86 18.14
CA SER A 90 16.43 -10.11 19.30
C SER A 90 16.69 -8.85 20.14
N LEU A 91 16.54 -7.66 19.57
CA LEU A 91 16.67 -6.38 20.26
C LEU A 91 15.45 -6.02 21.12
N ALA A 92 14.26 -6.55 20.80
CA ALA A 92 13.03 -6.22 21.51
C ALA A 92 13.10 -6.48 23.05
N PRO A 93 13.65 -7.61 23.54
CA PRO A 93 13.82 -7.84 24.97
C PRO A 93 14.97 -7.04 25.61
N HIS A 94 15.81 -6.35 24.84
CA HIS A 94 16.93 -5.60 25.40
C HIS A 94 16.42 -4.46 26.31
N PRO A 95 16.94 -4.31 27.55
CA PRO A 95 16.42 -3.34 28.51
C PRO A 95 16.37 -1.89 28.01
N GLN A 96 17.27 -1.53 27.08
CA GLN A 96 17.34 -0.19 26.52
C GLN A 96 16.43 0.03 25.29
N PHE A 97 15.86 -1.03 24.70
CA PHE A 97 15.09 -0.94 23.45
C PHE A 97 13.94 0.06 23.56
N LEU A 98 13.06 -0.12 24.56
CA LEU A 98 11.93 0.79 24.78
C LEU A 98 12.36 2.22 25.11
N ASN A 99 13.48 2.39 25.80
CA ASN A 99 14.00 3.72 26.13
C ASN A 99 14.48 4.44 24.87
N THR A 100 15.18 3.74 23.97
CA THR A 100 15.60 4.25 22.66
C THR A 100 14.40 4.63 21.80
N VAL A 101 13.39 3.75 21.72
CA VAL A 101 12.15 4.04 20.99
C VAL A 101 11.46 5.28 21.53
N ARG A 102 11.23 5.36 22.85
CA ARG A 102 10.59 6.52 23.50
C ARG A 102 11.34 7.81 23.25
N ARG A 103 12.67 7.79 23.30
CA ARG A 103 13.51 8.97 23.06
C ARG A 103 13.29 9.53 21.65
N VAL A 104 13.29 8.68 20.63
CA VAL A 104 13.00 9.10 19.25
C VAL A 104 11.54 9.53 19.11
N TRP A 105 10.60 8.83 19.76
CA TRP A 105 9.18 9.12 19.62
C TRP A 105 8.75 10.46 20.24
N ARG A 106 9.50 10.97 21.21
CA ARG A 106 9.27 12.29 21.83
C ARG A 106 9.78 13.47 21.01
N HIS A 107 10.59 13.23 19.99
CA HIS A 107 11.07 14.33 19.15
C HIS A 107 9.92 14.93 18.33
N PRO A 108 9.73 16.27 18.38
CA PRO A 108 8.74 16.94 17.56
C PRO A 108 9.20 16.91 16.09
N ILE A 109 8.25 16.67 15.18
CA ILE A 109 8.49 16.70 13.73
C ILE A 109 7.43 17.58 13.10
N HIS A 110 7.87 18.53 12.29
CA HIS A 110 6.99 19.41 11.53
C HIS A 110 6.57 18.73 10.23
N GLY A 111 5.27 18.66 9.97
CA GLY A 111 4.69 18.03 8.78
C GLY A 111 3.40 17.28 9.10
N THR A 112 2.96 16.44 8.16
CA THR A 112 1.79 15.57 8.37
C THR A 112 2.09 14.49 9.41
N ILE A 113 1.04 13.94 10.05
CA ILE A 113 1.18 12.86 11.04
C ILE A 113 1.99 11.68 10.45
N MET A 114 1.66 11.26 9.23
CA MET A 114 2.36 10.17 8.54
C MET A 114 3.81 10.51 8.21
N TYR A 115 4.10 11.75 7.85
CA TYR A 115 5.47 12.20 7.66
C TYR A 115 6.28 12.09 8.96
N GLY A 116 5.70 12.49 10.09
CA GLY A 116 6.30 12.33 11.42
C GLY A 116 6.60 10.87 11.78
N VAL A 117 5.67 9.95 11.50
CA VAL A 117 5.89 8.52 11.71
C VAL A 117 7.07 8.02 10.88
N VAL A 118 7.12 8.35 9.59
CA VAL A 118 8.20 7.92 8.68
C VAL A 118 9.56 8.44 9.16
N CYS A 119 9.67 9.70 9.56
CA CYS A 119 10.93 10.26 10.05
C CYS A 119 11.41 9.60 11.34
N LYS A 120 10.50 9.29 12.28
CA LYS A 120 10.84 8.56 13.52
C LYS A 120 11.32 7.14 13.25
N LEU A 121 10.67 6.41 12.34
CA LEU A 121 11.10 5.08 11.93
C LEU A 121 12.49 5.11 11.24
N LYS A 122 12.74 6.11 10.39
CA LYS A 122 14.07 6.31 9.80
C LYS A 122 15.15 6.61 10.84
N ALA A 123 14.85 7.43 11.84
CA ALA A 123 15.77 7.72 12.94
C ALA A 123 16.08 6.49 13.80
N LEU A 124 15.10 5.61 14.03
CA LEU A 124 15.31 4.34 14.72
C LEU A 124 16.18 3.37 13.92
N LYS A 125 16.10 3.42 12.59
CA LYS A 125 16.84 2.50 11.72
C LYS A 125 18.36 2.61 11.95
N GLY A 126 18.90 3.82 11.97
CA GLY A 126 20.32 4.05 12.26
C GLY A 126 20.75 3.71 13.70
N LEU A 127 19.81 3.47 14.61
CA LEU A 127 20.10 3.05 15.99
C LEU A 127 20.00 1.54 16.19
N PHE A 128 19.41 0.82 15.24
CA PHE A 128 19.21 -0.63 15.28
C PHE A 128 20.02 -1.38 14.22
N GLU A 129 20.60 -0.67 13.25
CA GLU A 129 21.59 -1.22 12.31
C GLU A 129 22.98 -1.19 12.95
N HIS A 130 23.39 -2.31 13.55
CA HIS A 130 24.77 -2.65 13.89
C HIS A 130 25.24 -3.80 12.99
#